data_AF-A0A2V9Q495-F1
#
_entry.id   AF-A0A2V9Q495-F1
#
_cell.length_a   1.000
_cell.length_b   1.000
_cell.length_c   1.000
_cell.angle_alpha   90.00
_cell.angle_beta   90.00
_cell.angle_gamma   90.00
#
_symmetry.space_group_name_H-M   'P 1'
#
loop_
_entity.id
_entity.type
_entity.pdbx_description
1 polymer ?
#
loop_
_entity_poly.entity_id
_entity_poly.type
_entity_poly.pdbx_seq_one_letter_code
_entity_poly.pdbx_strand_id
1 'polypeptide(L)'
;TIEEFHRLSAVLTEPYRTMATAGVCLGLRWSEIVGLQWRDIDWLNGELRLQRAVVKQIEDEVKTVHSSKPLALDPRILDVLKLHKQNSIFTESHDWVFASPEKHGKLPRS
;
A
#
# COMPACT_ATOMS: atom_id res chain seq x y z
N THR A 1 -17.40 6.75 -10.43
CA THR A 1 -18.28 7.20 -9.32
C THR A 1 -18.06 6.30 -8.12
N ILE A 2 -18.57 6.67 -6.92
CA ILE A 2 -18.47 5.82 -5.71
C ILE A 2 -19.13 4.44 -5.94
N GLU A 3 -20.23 4.40 -6.69
CA GLU A 3 -20.93 3.17 -7.01
C GLU A 3 -20.08 2.21 -7.87
N GLU A 4 -19.40 2.73 -8.89
CA GLU A 4 -18.46 1.94 -9.71
C GLU A 4 -17.33 1.37 -8.87
N PHE A 5 -16.80 2.15 -7.91
CA PHE A 5 -15.77 1.66 -6.98
C PHE A 5 -16.31 0.53 -6.09
N HIS A 6 -17.54 0.64 -5.57
CA HIS A 6 -18.13 -0.45 -4.78
C HIS A 6 -18.32 -1.73 -5.60
N ARG A 7 -18.77 -1.63 -6.86
CA ARG A 7 -18.90 -2.78 -7.76
C ARG A 7 -17.55 -3.42 -8.06
N LEU A 8 -16.53 -2.59 -8.34
CA LEU A 8 -15.16 -3.08 -8.58
C LEU A 8 -14.60 -3.75 -7.33
N SER A 9 -14.70 -3.09 -6.17
CA SER A 9 -14.23 -3.62 -4.89
C SER A 9 -14.87 -4.97 -4.58
N ALA A 10 -16.17 -5.15 -4.87
CA ALA A 10 -16.87 -6.42 -4.65
C ALA A 10 -16.24 -7.60 -5.40
N VAL A 11 -15.69 -7.39 -6.60
CA VAL A 11 -15.10 -8.45 -7.43
C VAL A 11 -13.58 -8.62 -7.24
N LEU A 12 -12.91 -7.66 -6.60
CA LEU A 12 -11.46 -7.75 -6.34
C LEU A 12 -11.16 -8.72 -5.19
N THR A 13 -10.20 -9.60 -5.38
CA THR A 13 -9.63 -10.44 -4.32
C THR A 13 -8.52 -9.70 -3.57
N GLU A 14 -8.20 -10.16 -2.36
CA GLU A 14 -7.04 -9.63 -1.65
C GLU A 14 -5.72 -10.04 -2.33
N PRO A 15 -4.70 -9.16 -2.34
CA PRO A 15 -4.68 -7.84 -1.70
C PRO A 15 -5.16 -6.68 -2.58
N TYR A 16 -5.62 -6.94 -3.82
CA TYR A 16 -5.98 -5.88 -4.77
C TYR A 16 -7.16 -5.02 -4.31
N ARG A 17 -8.10 -5.60 -3.57
CA ARG A 17 -9.19 -4.84 -2.93
C ARG A 17 -8.65 -3.83 -1.92
N THR A 18 -7.72 -4.25 -1.06
CA THR A 18 -7.04 -3.36 -0.12
C THR A 18 -6.23 -2.28 -0.84
N MET A 19 -5.49 -2.64 -1.90
CA MET A 19 -4.73 -1.70 -2.73
C MET A 19 -5.64 -0.62 -3.34
N ALA A 20 -6.77 -1.03 -3.93
CA ALA A 20 -7.74 -0.11 -4.53
C ALA A 20 -8.36 0.83 -3.48
N THR A 21 -8.67 0.30 -2.29
CA THR A 21 -9.19 1.09 -1.16
C THR A 21 -8.18 2.13 -0.70
N ALA A 22 -6.92 1.75 -0.49
CA ALA A 22 -5.85 2.68 -0.13
C ALA A 22 -5.65 3.74 -1.21
N GLY A 23 -5.60 3.35 -2.49
CA GLY A 23 -5.44 4.27 -3.62
C GLY A 23 -6.53 5.33 -3.69
N VAL A 24 -7.80 4.92 -3.60
CA VAL A 24 -8.95 5.83 -3.67
C VAL A 24 -9.07 6.72 -2.44
N CYS A 25 -8.89 6.16 -1.23
CA CYS A 25 -9.08 6.91 0.00
C CYS A 25 -7.93 7.89 0.30
N LEU A 26 -6.70 7.56 -0.11
CA LEU A 26 -5.50 8.34 0.19
C LEU A 26 -4.99 9.13 -1.03
N GLY A 27 -5.62 8.98 -2.19
CA GLY A 27 -5.23 9.66 -3.44
C GLY A 27 -3.88 9.20 -3.98
N LEU A 28 -3.48 7.96 -3.69
CA LEU A 28 -2.17 7.42 -4.07
C LEU A 28 -2.19 6.93 -5.52
N ARG A 29 -1.07 7.15 -6.21
CA ARG A 29 -0.80 6.54 -7.51
C ARG A 29 -0.40 5.09 -7.33
N TRP A 30 -0.60 4.27 -8.36
CA TRP A 30 -0.18 2.85 -8.35
C TRP A 30 1.27 2.67 -7.86
N SER A 31 2.19 3.45 -8.41
CA SER A 31 3.62 3.41 -8.07
C SER A 31 3.90 3.71 -6.59
N GLU A 32 3.10 4.55 -5.94
CA GLU A 32 3.22 4.87 -4.51
C GLU A 32 2.63 3.75 -3.66
N ILE A 33 1.47 3.20 -4.06
CA ILE A 33 0.83 2.07 -3.38
C ILE A 33 1.78 0.87 -3.32
N VAL A 34 2.35 0.48 -4.45
CA VAL A 34 3.29 -0.66 -4.50
C VAL A 34 4.63 -0.34 -3.82
N GLY A 35 4.96 0.94 -3.63
CA GLY A 35 6.16 1.40 -2.93
C GLY A 35 6.06 1.43 -1.41
N LEU A 36 4.88 1.17 -0.84
CA LEU A 36 4.68 1.21 0.61
C LEU A 36 5.43 0.08 1.31
N GLN A 37 6.12 0.42 2.40
CA GLN A 37 6.64 -0.53 3.39
C GLN A 37 5.94 -0.34 4.73
N TRP A 38 5.93 -1.37 5.56
CA TRP A 38 5.23 -1.29 6.85
C TRP A 38 5.75 -0.19 7.78
N ARG A 39 7.04 0.16 7.70
CA ARG A 39 7.65 1.27 8.45
C ARG A 39 7.17 2.66 8.04
N ASP A 40 6.52 2.78 6.88
CA ASP A 40 6.00 4.07 6.42
C ASP A 40 4.69 4.45 7.14
N ILE A 41 4.06 3.49 7.83
CA ILE A 41 2.82 3.67 8.59
C ILE A 41 3.17 3.88 10.07
N ASP A 42 2.87 5.08 10.57
CA ASP A 42 2.88 5.38 12.00
C ASP A 42 1.53 4.97 12.59
N TRP A 43 1.49 3.77 13.17
CA TRP A 43 0.29 3.19 13.78
C TRP A 43 -0.17 3.95 15.03
N LEU A 44 0.73 4.66 15.71
CA LEU A 44 0.41 5.37 16.94
C LEU A 44 -0.27 6.70 16.62
N ASN A 45 0.31 7.46 15.68
CA ASN A 45 -0.20 8.76 15.29
C ASN A 45 -1.23 8.69 14.16
N GLY A 46 -1.40 7.52 13.54
CA GLY A 46 -2.31 7.34 12.41
C GLY A 46 -1.86 8.12 11.18
N GLU A 47 -0.56 8.08 10.87
CA GLU A 47 0.01 8.80 9.73
C GLU A 47 0.68 7.85 8.72
N LEU A 48 0.63 8.20 7.44
CA LEU A 48 1.38 7.55 6.38
C LEU A 48 2.43 8.51 5.80
N ARG A 49 3.68 8.08 5.74
CA ARG A 49 4.78 8.85 5.16
C ARG A 49 5.22 8.24 3.84
N LEU A 50 4.85 8.86 2.72
CA LEU A 50 5.29 8.40 1.40
C LEU A 50 6.78 8.67 1.21
N GLN A 51 7.57 7.60 1.18
CA GLN A 51 9.03 7.68 1.02
C GLN A 51 9.48 7.34 -0.41
N ARG A 52 8.70 6.54 -1.14
CA ARG A 52 9.14 5.94 -2.39
C ARG A 52 8.00 5.60 -3.34
N ALA A 53 8.30 5.59 -4.63
CA ALA A 53 7.42 5.18 -5.70
C ALA A 53 8.15 4.21 -6.65
N VAL A 54 7.52 3.08 -6.98
CA VAL A 54 8.09 2.05 -7.86
C VAL A 54 7.54 2.23 -9.27
N VAL A 55 8.40 2.48 -10.25
CA VAL A 55 7.98 2.79 -11.64
C VAL A 55 8.18 1.61 -12.58
N LYS A 56 9.30 0.91 -12.46
CA LYS A 56 9.62 -0.29 -13.24
C LYS A 56 10.26 -1.34 -12.35
N GLN A 57 9.58 -2.46 -12.18
CA GLN A 57 10.11 -3.61 -11.42
C GLN A 57 11.16 -4.42 -12.19
N ILE A 58 11.47 -4.05 -13.44
CA ILE A 58 12.48 -4.73 -14.27
C ILE A 58 13.88 -4.15 -14.01
N GLU A 59 13.96 -2.88 -13.61
CA GLU A 59 15.23 -2.14 -13.40
C GLU A 59 15.43 -1.76 -11.92
N ASP A 60 14.58 -2.25 -11.02
CA ASP A 60 14.54 -1.84 -9.60
C ASP A 60 14.51 -0.30 -9.42
N GLU A 61 13.90 0.41 -10.36
CA GLU A 61 13.80 1.87 -10.29
C GLU A 61 12.77 2.29 -9.25
N VAL A 62 13.28 2.55 -8.04
CA VAL A 62 12.58 3.20 -6.94
C VAL A 62 12.91 4.69 -6.97
N LYS A 63 11.90 5.51 -7.22
CA LYS A 63 12.05 6.96 -7.11
C LYS A 63 11.77 7.37 -5.67
N THR A 64 12.71 8.09 -5.07
CA THR A 64 12.43 8.82 -3.84
C THR A 64 11.34 9.84 -4.15
N VAL A 65 10.21 9.72 -3.47
CA VAL A 65 9.17 10.75 -3.54
C VAL A 65 9.69 11.89 -2.67
N HIS A 66 9.71 13.13 -3.18
CA HIS A 66 10.01 14.27 -2.33
C HIS A 66 9.08 14.21 -1.13
N SER A 67 9.66 14.05 0.07
CA SER A 67 8.96 13.81 1.33
C SER A 67 7.79 14.79 1.45
N SER A 68 6.62 14.32 1.07
CA SER A 68 5.39 15.09 1.20
C SER A 68 5.01 15.09 2.69
N LYS A 69 4.19 16.06 3.10
CA LYS A 69 3.66 16.05 4.47
C LYS A 69 3.02 14.69 4.76
N PRO A 70 3.15 14.15 5.99
CA PRO A 70 2.48 12.91 6.36
C PRO A 70 0.98 13.00 6.06
N LEU A 71 0.42 11.91 5.54
CA LEU A 71 -1.01 11.78 5.28
C LEU A 71 -1.69 11.24 6.53
N ALA A 72 -2.68 11.95 7.06
CA ALA A 72 -3.51 11.43 8.15
C ALA A 72 -4.35 10.25 7.64
N LEU A 73 -4.34 9.15 8.38
CA LEU A 73 -5.10 7.94 8.10
C LEU A 73 -6.38 7.91 8.95
N ASP A 74 -7.52 7.79 8.28
CA ASP A 74 -8.79 7.48 8.97
C ASP A 74 -8.65 6.13 9.69
N PRO A 75 -9.19 5.97 10.93
CA PRO A 75 -9.13 4.71 11.67
C PRO A 75 -9.60 3.49 10.87
N ARG A 76 -10.57 3.65 9.97
CA ARG A 76 -11.05 2.56 9.10
C ARG A 76 -9.99 2.09 8.11
N ILE A 77 -9.13 2.99 7.63
CA ILE A 77 -8.00 2.64 6.76
C ILE A 77 -6.92 1.93 7.57
N LEU A 78 -6.66 2.37 8.80
CA LEU A 78 -5.75 1.65 9.71
C LEU A 78 -6.23 0.22 9.97
N ASP A 79 -7.53 0.02 10.20
CA ASP A 79 -8.11 -1.31 10.41
C ASP A 79 -7.96 -2.20 9.17
N VAL A 80 -8.23 -1.66 7.98
CA VAL A 80 -8.03 -2.37 6.71
C VAL A 80 -6.56 -2.78 6.52
N LEU A 81 -5.61 -1.87 6.75
CA LEU A 81 -4.18 -2.15 6.63
C LEU A 81 -3.69 -3.12 7.70
N LYS A 82 -4.24 -3.07 8.91
CA LYS A 82 -3.93 -3.98 10.01
C LYS A 82 -4.42 -5.40 9.71
N LEU A 83 -5.65 -5.55 9.20
CA LEU A 83 -6.19 -6.83 8.77
C LEU A 83 -5.36 -7.42 7.62
N HIS A 84 -4.98 -6.59 6.65
CA HIS A 84 -4.08 -7.00 5.58
C HIS A 84 -2.72 -7.47 6.13
N LYS A 85 -2.14 -6.74 7.10
CA LYS A 85 -0.88 -7.15 7.76
C LYS A 85 -1.00 -8.49 8.46
N GLN A 86 -2.10 -8.74 9.17
CA GLN A 86 -2.35 -10.01 9.88
C GLN A 86 -2.46 -11.21 8.94
N ASN A 87 -2.92 -10.99 7.71
CA ASN A 87 -3.05 -12.03 6.69
C ASN A 87 -1.81 -12.17 5.79
N SER A 88 -0.79 -11.34 5.98
CA SER A 88 0.45 -11.35 5.20
C SER A 88 1.50 -12.24 5.87
N ILE A 89 2.31 -12.91 5.05
CA ILE A 89 3.54 -13.60 5.51
C ILE A 89 4.74 -12.64 5.62
N PHE A 90 4.64 -11.44 5.02
CA PHE A 90 5.68 -10.42 5.03
C PHE A 90 5.19 -9.25 5.89
N THR A 91 5.72 -9.14 7.11
CA THR A 91 5.23 -8.21 8.15
C THR A 91 6.33 -7.38 8.81
N GLU A 92 7.59 -7.62 8.45
CA GLU A 92 8.72 -6.88 8.98
C GLU A 92 8.68 -5.42 8.57
N SER A 93 9.33 -4.56 9.34
CA SER A 93 9.28 -3.10 9.11
C SER A 93 9.67 -2.68 7.68
N HIS A 94 10.63 -3.40 7.07
CA HIS A 94 11.13 -3.12 5.73
C HIS A 94 10.42 -3.90 4.62
N ASP A 95 9.52 -4.82 4.98
CA ASP A 95 8.74 -5.56 3.99
C ASP A 95 7.75 -4.63 3.28
N TRP A 96 7.52 -4.91 2.00
CA TRP A 96 6.49 -4.23 1.22
C TRP A 96 5.11 -4.56 1.79
N VAL A 97 4.28 -3.53 1.98
CA VAL A 97 2.87 -3.69 2.37
C VAL A 97 2.18 -4.62 1.38
N PHE A 98 2.45 -4.45 0.08
CA PHE A 98 1.94 -5.30 -0.99
C PHE A 98 3.06 -6.11 -1.63
N ALA A 99 3.77 -6.89 -0.80
CA ALA A 99 4.81 -7.82 -1.26
C ALA A 99 4.27 -8.88 -2.25
N SER A 100 5.11 -9.25 -3.23
CA SER A 100 4.83 -10.32 -4.17
C SER A 100 5.27 -11.69 -3.61
N PRO A 101 4.35 -12.65 -3.42
CA PRO A 101 4.71 -14.01 -2.98
C PRO A 101 5.60 -14.73 -3.99
N GLU A 102 5.37 -14.53 -5.29
CA GLU A 102 6.16 -15.14 -6.37
C GLU A 102 7.62 -14.66 -6.36
N LYS A 103 7.85 -13.45 -5.83
CA LYS A 103 9.19 -12.88 -5.65
C LYS A 103 9.70 -13.01 -4.22
N HIS A 104 9.06 -13.86 -3.39
CA HIS A 104 9.43 -14.10 -2.00
C HIS A 104 9.52 -12.82 -1.17
N GLY A 105 8.67 -11.83 -1.45
CA GLY A 105 8.64 -10.54 -0.73
C GLY A 105 9.82 -9.62 -1.04
N LYS A 106 10.77 -10.00 -1.90
CA LYS A 106 11.89 -9.15 -2.30
C LYS A 106 11.43 -7.96 -3.14
N LEU A 107 10.37 -8.15 -3.92
CA LEU A 107 9.74 -7.12 -4.74
C LEU A 107 8.26 -6.96 -4.36
N PRO A 108 7.69 -5.76 -4.54
CA PRO A 108 6.25 -5.58 -4.40
C PRO A 108 5.50 -6.24 -5.57
N ARG A 109 4.18 -6.24 -5.54
CA ARG A 109 3.35 -6.69 -6.67
C ARG A 109 3.43 -5.70 -7.84
N SER A 110 3.44 -6.24 -9.07
CA SER A 110 3.39 -5.49 -10.34
C SER A 110 1.97 -5.20 -10.78
#